data_AF-A0A528TY99-F1
#
_entry.id   AF-A0A528TY99-F1
#
_cell.length_a   1.000
_cell.length_b   1.000
_cell.length_c   1.000
_cell.angle_alpha   90.00
_cell.angle_beta   90.00
_cell.angle_gamma   90.00
#
_symmetry.space_group_name_H-M   'P 1'
#
loop_
_entity.id
_entity.type
_entity.pdbx_description
1 polymer ?
#
loop_
_entity_poly.entity_id
_entity_poly.type
_entity_poly.pdbx_seq_one_letter_code
_entity_poly.pdbx_strand_id
1 'polypeptide(L)' 'MNLQSMTGFARAVAEHDGTSIAWEVKSVNGKSVEVRLRLPQGLERLEP' A
#
# COMPACT_ATOMS: atom_id res chain seq x y z
N MET A 1 -13.08 -25.79 -1.98
CA MET A 1 -12.88 -24.41 -1.48
C MET A 1 -13.01 -23.49 -2.67
N ASN A 2 -14.07 -22.67 -2.76
CA ASN A 2 -14.26 -21.77 -3.90
C ASN A 2 -13.50 -20.47 -3.66
N LEU A 3 -12.78 -20.03 -4.68
CA LEU A 3 -12.06 -18.77 -4.66
C LEU A 3 -13.07 -17.61 -4.65
N GLN A 4 -13.09 -16.85 -3.56
CA GLN A 4 -14.09 -15.81 -3.30
C GLN A 4 -13.76 -14.47 -3.99
N SER A 5 -12.48 -14.17 -4.20
CA SER A 5 -12.03 -12.97 -4.89
C SER A 5 -10.68 -13.20 -5.55
N MET A 6 -10.53 -12.63 -6.75
CA MET A 6 -9.28 -12.61 -7.50
C MET A 6 -8.48 -11.32 -7.26
N THR A 7 -9.07 -10.34 -6.56
CA THR A 7 -8.51 -9.01 -6.34
C THR A 7 -8.47 -8.66 -4.86
N GLY A 8 -7.32 -8.17 -4.39
CA GLY A 8 -7.15 -7.64 -3.04
C GLY A 8 -6.97 -6.12 -3.09
N PHE A 9 -7.58 -5.42 -2.12
CA PHE A 9 -7.31 -4.01 -1.85
C PHE A 9 -7.14 -3.83 -0.35
N ALA A 10 -6.09 -3.13 0.06
CA ALA A 10 -5.87 -2.72 1.43
C ALA A 10 -5.29 -1.31 1.48
N ARG A 11 -5.70 -0.53 2.49
CA ARG A 11 -5.14 0.78 2.80
C ARG A 11 -4.92 0.86 4.29
N ALA A 12 -3.77 1.37 4.71
CA ALA A 12 -3.58 1.82 6.09
C ALA A 12 -2.82 3.14 6.14
N VAL A 13 -3.00 3.81 7.26
CA VAL A 13 -2.33 5.06 7.61
C VAL A 13 -1.76 4.87 9.01
N ALA A 14 -0.54 5.34 9.20
CA ALA A 14 0.13 5.37 10.48
C ALA A 14 0.59 6.81 10.76
N GLU A 15 0.43 7.23 12.00
CA GLU A 15 1.01 8.46 12.52
C GLU A 15 2.20 8.10 13.41
N HIS A 16 3.32 8.77 13.22
CA HIS A 16 4.51 8.61 14.03
C HIS A 16 5.16 9.98 14.23
N ASP A 17 5.32 10.41 15.48
CA ASP A 17 5.96 11.68 15.85
C ASP A 17 5.46 12.89 15.04
N GLY A 18 4.13 13.03 14.94
CA GLY A 18 3.47 14.13 14.22
C GLY A 18 3.54 14.02 12.70
N THR A 19 3.94 12.87 12.18
CA THR A 19 4.17 12.62 10.77
C THR A 19 3.32 11.47 10.26
N SER A 20 2.64 11.69 9.14
CA SER A 20 1.73 10.71 8.54
C SER A 20 2.40 9.89 7.45
N ILE A 21 2.18 8.57 7.49
CA ILE A 21 2.61 7.62 6.47
C ILE A 21 1.37 6.87 5.99
N ALA A 22 1.17 6.78 4.68
CA ALA A 22 0.08 6.00 4.11
C ALA A 22 0.61 4.97 3.12
N TRP A 23 0.04 3.77 3.17
CA TRP A 23 0.25 2.73 2.16
C TRP A 23 -1.07 2.22 1.60
N GLU A 24 -1.07 1.99 0.30
CA GLU A 24 -2.16 1.36 -0.44
C GLU A 24 -1.59 0.18 -1.23
N VAL A 25 -2.28 -0.96 -1.15
CA VAL A 25 -1.90 -2.19 -1.85
C VAL A 25 -3.08 -2.69 -2.66
N LYS A 26 -2.83 -2.95 -3.93
CA LYS A 26 -3.74 -3.61 -4.85
C LYS A 26 -3.08 -4.87 -5.37
N SER A 27 -3.80 -5.98 -5.42
CA SER A 27 -3.28 -7.22 -5.98
C SER A 27 -4.32 -7.91 -6.86
N VAL A 28 -3.83 -8.65 -7.86
CA VAL A 28 -4.64 -9.55 -8.67
C VAL A 28 -3.94 -10.90 -8.71
N ASN A 29 -4.60 -11.93 -8.19
CA ASN A 29 -4.16 -13.33 -8.04
C ASN A 29 -2.82 -13.70 -8.71
N GLY A 30 -1.69 -13.40 -8.05
CA GLY A 30 -0.33 -13.74 -8.48
C GLY A 30 0.18 -13.08 -9.77
N LYS A 31 -0.63 -12.24 -10.43
CA LYS A 31 -0.30 -11.56 -11.69
C LYS A 31 0.30 -10.18 -11.48
N SER A 32 -0.27 -9.42 -10.55
CA SER A 32 0.20 -8.08 -10.25
C SER A 32 0.01 -7.75 -8.78
N VAL A 33 0.95 -6.96 -8.27
CA VAL A 33 0.84 -6.25 -7.00
C VAL A 33 1.28 -4.82 -7.26
N GLU A 34 0.40 -3.87 -7.00
CA GLU A 34 0.72 -2.45 -6.99
C GLU A 34 0.78 -1.99 -5.55
N VAL A 35 1.89 -1.36 -5.18
CA VAL A 35 2.09 -0.71 -3.88
C VAL A 35 2.28 0.77 -4.11
N ARG A 36 1.52 1.60 -3.41
CA ARG A 36 1.73 3.04 -3.38
C ARG A 36 2.02 3.46 -1.96
N LEU A 37 3.15 4.12 -1.79
CA LEU A 37 3.55 4.73 -0.54
C LEU A 37 3.35 6.24 -0.68
N ARG A 38 2.91 6.89 0.40
CA ARG A 38 2.98 8.34 0.53
C ARG A 38 3.77 8.65 1.77
N LEU A 39 4.97 9.15 1.54
CA LEU A 39 5.89 9.51 2.60
C LEU A 39 5.88 11.01 2.89
N PRO A 40 6.36 11.37 4.08
CA PRO A 40 6.66 12.75 4.42
C PRO A 40 7.71 13.35 3.48
N GLN A 41 7.70 14.68 3.40
CA GLN A 41 8.66 15.41 2.58
C GLN A 41 10.10 15.07 2.97
N GLY A 42 10.96 14.86 1.96
CA GLY A 42 12.37 14.52 2.13
C GLY A 42 12.67 13.01 2.11
N LEU A 43 11.65 12.16 2.11
CA LEU A 43 11.77 10.69 2.03
C LEU A 43 11.29 10.12 0.69
N GLU A 44 11.07 10.95 -0.32
CA GLU A 44 10.51 10.55 -1.63
C GLU A 44 11.35 9.48 -2.33
N ARG A 45 12.66 9.42 -2.04
CA ARG A 45 13.58 8.40 -2.59
C ARG A 45 13.28 6.98 -2.10
N LEU A 46 12.44 6.83 -1.08
CA LEU A 46 12.01 5.55 -0.54
C LEU A 46 10.65 5.11 -1.09
N GLU A 47 9.99 5.94 -1.92
CA GLU A 47 8.78 5.53 -2.64
C GLU A 47 9.16 4.59 -3.80
N PRO A 48 8.42 3.48 -4.00
CA PRO A 48 8.75 2.44 -4.99
C PRO A 48 8.46 2.82 -6.44
#